data_AF-A0A948FT06-F1
#
_entry.id   AF-A0A948FT06-F1
#
_cell.length_a   1.000
_cell.length_b   1.000
_cell.length_c   1.000
_cell.angle_alpha   90.00
_cell.angle_beta   90.00
_cell.angle_gamma   90.00
#
_symmetry.space_group_name_H-M   'P 1'
#
loop_
_entity.id
_entity.type
_entity.pdbx_description
1 polymer ?
#
loop_
_entity_poly.entity_id
_entity_poly.type
_entity_poly.pdbx_seq_one_letter_code
_entity_poly.pdbx_strand_id
1 'polypeptide(L)'
;LIKDESNNEAGKIIEEVFQKLKSGEDFSPLAKSYSEEPNASGGGDLGFVYIEQLQPQIRKALLELKVGEFTKPILTSAGYHIVKLEAKKMSQYAPISEVKNLIKSKLYDLKASEIYAKWMKTTKENIGIIIFNHPAM
;
A
#
# COMPACT_ATOMS: atom_id res chain seq x y z
N LEU A 1 8.20 -18.90 16.23
CA LEU A 1 8.83 -17.75 16.91
C LEU A 1 7.95 -16.53 16.68
N ILE A 2 6.85 -16.40 17.43
CA ILE A 2 6.02 -15.19 17.43
C ILE A 2 6.27 -14.55 18.78
N LYS A 3 7.30 -13.72 18.86
CA LYS A 3 7.64 -12.96 20.05
C LYS A 3 6.78 -11.71 20.03
N ASP A 4 5.79 -11.64 20.91
CA ASP A 4 5.36 -10.41 21.60
C ASP A 4 5.69 -9.10 20.85
N GLU A 5 5.03 -8.85 19.72
CA GLU A 5 5.29 -7.64 18.93
C GLU A 5 4.77 -6.37 19.63
N SER A 6 3.92 -6.54 20.65
CA SER A 6 3.50 -5.50 21.61
C SER A 6 4.64 -5.04 22.54
N ASN A 7 5.75 -5.78 22.61
CA ASN A 7 6.84 -5.49 23.55
C ASN A 7 8.03 -4.75 22.90
N ASN A 8 7.99 -4.49 21.59
CA ASN A 8 8.95 -3.61 20.93
C ASN A 8 8.54 -2.13 21.11
N GLU A 9 9.51 -1.23 20.94
CA GLU A 9 9.31 0.20 21.21
C GLU A 9 8.20 0.81 20.33
N ALA A 10 8.18 0.47 19.05
CA ALA A 10 7.14 0.90 18.11
C ALA A 10 5.73 0.44 18.51
N GLY A 11 5.60 -0.78 19.03
CA GLY A 11 4.33 -1.33 19.54
C GLY A 11 3.82 -0.61 20.77
N LYS A 12 4.72 -0.17 21.66
CA LYS A 12 4.37 0.65 22.83
C LYS A 12 3.93 2.05 22.42
N ILE A 13 4.67 2.67 21.49
CA ILE A 13 4.36 4.00 20.97
C ILE A 13 2.99 4.00 20.26
N ILE A 14 2.73 3.04 19.38
CA ILE A 14 1.46 3.01 18.65
C ILE A 14 0.27 2.77 19.58
N GLU A 15 0.44 1.96 20.63
CA GLU A 15 -0.61 1.75 21.62
C GLU A 15 -0.83 3.02 22.46
N GLU A 16 0.21 3.74 22.85
CA GLU A 16 0.08 5.04 23.52
C GLU A 16 -0.72 6.03 22.65
N VAL A 17 -0.35 6.17 21.37
CA VAL A 17 -1.07 7.02 20.41
C VAL A 17 -2.53 6.58 20.27
N PHE A 18 -2.80 5.27 20.23
CA PHE A 18 -4.15 4.74 20.16
C PHE A 18 -5.00 5.12 21.38
N GLN A 19 -4.43 5.07 22.59
CA GLN A 19 -5.13 5.48 23.80
C GLN A 19 -5.41 6.98 23.83
N LYS A 20 -4.46 7.81 23.36
CA LYS A 20 -4.64 9.27 23.21
C LYS A 20 -5.76 9.62 22.24
N LEU A 21 -5.80 8.95 21.10
CA LEU A 21 -6.89 9.09 20.12
C LEU A 21 -8.25 8.69 20.72
N LYS A 22 -8.29 7.62 21.53
CA LYS A 22 -9.51 7.21 22.25
C LYS A 22 -9.97 8.22 23.31
N SER A 23 -9.04 8.94 23.94
CA SER A 23 -9.39 10.03 24.86
C SER A 23 -9.85 11.30 24.15
N GLY A 24 -9.90 11.31 22.82
CA GLY A 24 -10.40 12.43 22.02
C GLY A 24 -9.33 13.43 21.61
N GLU A 25 -8.05 13.09 21.71
CA GLU A 25 -6.99 13.93 21.16
C GLU A 25 -7.04 13.96 19.62
N ASP A 26 -6.63 15.09 19.05
CA ASP A 26 -6.66 15.30 17.61
C ASP A 26 -5.63 14.43 16.88
N PHE A 27 -6.06 13.85 15.76
CA PHE A 27 -5.22 12.96 14.95
C PHE A 27 -4.01 13.68 14.33
N SER A 28 -4.21 14.89 13.81
CA SER A 28 -3.17 15.63 13.08
C SER A 28 -1.98 16.02 13.97
N PRO A 29 -2.17 16.56 15.19
CA PRO A 29 -1.08 16.77 16.15
C PRO A 29 -0.33 15.48 16.51
N LEU A 30 -1.04 14.39 16.80
CA LEU A 30 -0.40 13.11 17.14
C LEU A 30 0.41 12.57 15.96
N ALA A 31 -0.11 12.66 14.73
CA ALA A 31 0.63 12.29 13.53
C ALA A 31 1.90 13.13 13.35
N LYS A 32 1.87 14.45 13.61
CA LYS A 32 3.06 15.31 13.55
C LYS A 32 4.13 14.93 14.56
N SER A 33 3.73 14.47 15.74
CA SER A 33 4.65 14.15 16.83
C SER A 33 5.22 12.74 16.77
N TYR A 34 4.44 11.76 16.28
CA TYR A 34 4.78 10.34 16.40
C TYR A 34 4.93 9.62 15.06
N SER A 35 4.45 10.18 13.95
CA SER A 35 4.56 9.50 12.65
C SER A 35 5.95 9.67 12.04
N GLU A 36 6.50 8.58 11.52
CA GLU A 36 7.74 8.56 10.75
C GLU A 36 7.49 8.64 9.22
N GLU A 37 6.22 8.70 8.80
CA GLU A 37 5.85 8.80 7.40
C GLU A 37 6.16 10.20 6.81
N PRO A 38 6.45 10.32 5.50
CA PRO A 38 6.82 11.59 4.88
C PRO A 38 5.79 12.71 5.05
N ASN A 39 4.51 12.35 5.22
CA ASN A 39 3.40 13.28 5.40
C ASN A 39 3.14 13.64 6.88
N ALA A 40 3.97 13.20 7.83
CA ALA A 40 3.85 13.50 9.26
C ALA A 40 3.73 15.01 9.52
N SER A 41 4.57 15.82 8.87
CA SER A 41 4.56 17.29 8.99
C SER A 41 3.21 17.92 8.56
N GLY A 42 2.51 17.28 7.63
CA GLY A 42 1.15 17.63 7.19
C GLY A 42 0.03 17.08 8.09
N GLY A 43 0.36 16.43 9.21
CA GLY A 43 -0.62 15.78 10.06
C GLY A 43 -1.05 14.39 9.58
N GLY A 44 -0.24 13.74 8.75
CA GLY A 44 -0.56 12.41 8.22
C GLY A 44 -1.60 12.41 7.10
N ASP A 45 -1.90 13.57 6.50
CA ASP A 45 -2.82 13.66 5.38
C ASP A 45 -2.25 13.01 4.12
N LEU A 46 -3.03 12.13 3.50
CA LEU A 46 -2.71 11.46 2.23
C LEU A 46 -3.56 11.98 1.07
N GLY A 47 -4.51 12.87 1.33
CA GLY A 47 -5.53 13.28 0.37
C GLY A 47 -6.44 12.13 -0.06
N PHE A 48 -7.02 12.25 -1.26
CA PHE A 48 -7.83 11.18 -1.85
C PHE A 48 -6.94 10.15 -2.54
N VAL A 49 -6.87 8.96 -1.97
CA VAL A 49 -6.17 7.80 -2.53
C VAL A 49 -7.16 6.73 -3.00
N TYR A 50 -6.77 5.97 -4.03
CA TYR A 50 -7.54 4.82 -4.46
C TYR A 50 -7.33 3.66 -3.48
N ILE A 51 -8.41 2.98 -3.10
CA ILE A 51 -8.35 1.93 -2.09
C ILE A 51 -7.48 0.73 -2.53
N GLU A 52 -7.31 0.55 -3.83
CA GLU A 52 -6.46 -0.45 -4.46
C GLU A 52 -4.97 -0.17 -4.30
N GLN A 53 -4.58 1.09 -4.04
CA GLN A 53 -3.19 1.49 -3.79
C GLN A 53 -2.75 1.21 -2.35
N LEU A 54 -3.70 0.95 -1.45
CA LEU A 54 -3.43 0.69 -0.04
C LEU A 54 -3.06 -0.78 0.20
N GLN A 55 -2.20 -1.00 1.20
CA GLN A 55 -1.85 -2.34 1.65
C GLN A 55 -3.12 -3.13 2.04
N PRO A 56 -3.20 -4.43 1.76
CA PRO A 56 -4.42 -5.22 1.97
C PRO A 56 -4.99 -5.15 3.39
N GLN A 57 -4.12 -5.08 4.40
CA GLN A 57 -4.51 -4.98 5.81
C GLN A 57 -5.18 -3.64 6.12
N ILE A 58 -4.60 -2.54 5.66
CA ILE A 58 -5.16 -1.17 5.80
C ILE A 58 -6.49 -1.07 5.05
N ARG A 59 -6.53 -1.58 3.81
CA ARG A 59 -7.76 -1.60 3.00
C ARG A 59 -8.90 -2.29 3.76
N LYS A 60 -8.65 -3.48 4.32
CA LYS A 60 -9.67 -4.23 5.05
C LYS A 60 -10.20 -3.44 6.24
N ALA A 61 -9.31 -2.83 7.02
CA ALA A 61 -9.70 -2.03 8.17
C ALA A 61 -10.53 -0.79 7.78
N LEU A 62 -10.11 -0.06 6.73
CA LEU A 62 -10.83 1.12 6.24
C LEU A 62 -12.24 0.81 5.69
N LEU A 63 -12.47 -0.39 5.16
CA LEU A 63 -13.78 -0.78 4.65
C LEU A 63 -14.84 -0.91 5.75
N GLU A 64 -14.41 -1.19 6.98
CA GLU A 64 -15.26 -1.38 8.15
C GLU A 64 -15.52 -0.05 8.91
N LEU A 65 -14.74 1.00 8.63
CA LEU A 65 -14.85 2.29 9.30
C LEU A 65 -15.90 3.21 8.68
N LYS A 66 -16.51 4.03 9.53
CA LYS A 66 -17.28 5.21 9.13
C LYS A 66 -16.36 6.42 8.98
N VAL A 67 -16.83 7.41 8.23
CA VAL A 67 -16.14 8.70 8.11
C VAL A 67 -16.00 9.33 9.49
N GLY A 68 -14.79 9.80 9.82
CA GLY A 68 -14.40 10.33 11.13
C GLY A 68 -13.77 9.30 12.07
N GLU A 69 -13.94 8.01 11.82
CA GLU A 69 -13.37 6.95 12.67
C GLU A 69 -11.93 6.60 12.27
N PHE A 70 -11.20 5.99 13.22
CA PHE A 70 -9.83 5.52 13.04
C PHE A 70 -9.70 4.03 13.39
N THR A 71 -8.69 3.38 12.82
CA THR A 71 -8.46 1.95 13.01
C THR A 71 -7.88 1.63 14.39
N LYS A 72 -7.93 0.36 14.80
CA LYS A 72 -6.97 -0.16 15.78
C LYS A 72 -5.55 -0.17 15.18
N PRO A 73 -4.48 -0.29 15.98
CA PRO A 73 -3.13 -0.48 15.46
C PRO A 73 -3.07 -1.66 14.48
N ILE A 74 -2.53 -1.42 13.30
CA ILE A 74 -2.37 -2.40 12.22
C ILE A 74 -0.89 -2.64 12.03
N LEU A 75 -0.46 -3.90 12.16
CA LEU A 75 0.89 -4.30 11.82
C LEU A 75 0.97 -4.62 10.32
N THR A 76 1.85 -3.93 9.61
CA THR A 76 2.21 -4.19 8.22
C THR A 76 3.69 -4.53 8.10
N SER A 77 4.16 -4.86 6.89
CA SER A 77 5.59 -5.05 6.64
C SER A 77 6.43 -3.78 6.85
N ALA A 78 5.80 -2.60 6.80
CA ALA A 78 6.46 -1.32 7.03
C ALA A 78 6.48 -0.90 8.52
N GLY A 79 5.74 -1.60 9.38
CA GLY A 79 5.62 -1.26 10.80
C GLY A 79 4.17 -1.14 11.25
N TYR A 80 3.95 -0.37 12.32
CA TYR A 80 2.64 -0.16 12.91
C TYR A 80 1.97 1.10 12.38
N HIS A 81 0.68 1.01 12.07
CA HIS A 81 -0.09 2.12 11.54
C HIS A 81 -1.46 2.23 12.22
N ILE A 82 -1.90 3.46 12.47
CA ILE A 82 -3.30 3.79 12.74
C ILE A 82 -3.74 4.70 11.59
N VAL A 83 -4.90 4.42 11.01
CA VAL A 83 -5.42 5.17 9.86
C VAL A 83 -6.78 5.74 10.20
N LYS A 84 -7.01 7.02 9.89
CA LYS A 84 -8.30 7.70 10.04
C LYS A 84 -8.98 7.88 8.69
N LEU A 85 -10.27 7.59 8.62
CA LEU A 85 -11.07 7.83 7.42
C LEU A 85 -11.69 9.22 7.45
N GLU A 86 -11.02 10.21 6.86
CA GLU A 86 -11.51 11.60 6.82
C GLU A 86 -12.68 11.81 5.85
N ALA A 87 -12.67 11.13 4.71
CA ALA A 87 -13.74 11.22 3.71
C ALA A 87 -13.77 9.99 2.81
N LYS A 88 -14.95 9.65 2.30
CA LYS A 88 -15.14 8.60 1.30
C LYS A 88 -15.89 9.16 0.10
N LYS A 89 -15.24 9.18 -1.06
CA LYS A 89 -15.91 9.42 -2.34
C LYS A 89 -16.33 8.07 -2.90
N MET A 90 -17.63 7.88 -3.12
CA MET A 90 -18.07 6.77 -3.94
C MET A 90 -17.62 7.07 -5.36
N SER A 91 -16.68 6.27 -5.88
CA SER A 91 -16.33 6.35 -7.29
C SER A 91 -17.60 6.02 -8.07
N GLN A 92 -18.14 7.00 -8.79
CA GLN A 92 -19.06 6.68 -9.86
C GLN A 92 -18.22 5.90 -10.86
N TYR A 93 -18.49 4.60 -11.01
CA TYR A 93 -17.85 3.83 -12.06
C TYR A 93 -18.11 4.56 -13.37
N ALA A 94 -17.04 5.00 -14.03
CA ALA A 94 -17.17 5.56 -15.37
C ALA A 94 -17.90 4.52 -16.23
N PRO A 95 -18.90 4.93 -17.04
CA PRO A 95 -19.64 4.04 -17.91
C PRO A 95 -18.69 3.11 -18.66
N ILE A 96 -19.05 1.83 -18.79
CA ILE A 96 -18.18 0.85 -19.46
C ILE A 96 -17.77 1.31 -20.86
N SER A 97 -18.61 2.09 -21.54
CA SER A 97 -18.32 2.73 -22.83
C SER A 97 -17.10 3.65 -22.80
N GLU A 98 -16.85 4.37 -21.70
CA GLU A 98 -15.74 5.30 -21.56
C GLU A 98 -14.43 4.57 -21.22
N VAL A 99 -14.51 3.51 -20.42
CA VAL A 99 -13.32 2.77 -19.96
C VAL A 99 -12.99 1.52 -20.76
N LYS A 100 -13.87 1.08 -21.67
CA LYS A 100 -13.69 -0.16 -22.47
C LYS A 100 -12.34 -0.19 -23.18
N ASN A 101 -11.95 0.92 -23.80
CA ASN A 101 -10.69 0.99 -24.56
C ASN A 101 -9.47 0.91 -23.63
N LEU A 102 -9.53 1.59 -22.47
CA LEU A 102 -8.47 1.54 -21.46
C LEU A 102 -8.31 0.13 -20.88
N ILE A 103 -9.43 -0.51 -20.50
CA ILE A 103 -9.45 -1.88 -20.00
C ILE A 103 -8.87 -2.83 -21.06
N LYS A 104 -9.31 -2.69 -22.32
CA LYS A 104 -8.83 -3.53 -23.43
C LYS A 104 -7.33 -3.37 -23.65
N SER A 105 -6.80 -2.15 -23.65
CA SER A 105 -5.36 -1.89 -23.78
C SER A 105 -4.58 -2.55 -22.65
N LYS A 106 -4.99 -2.34 -21.39
CA LYS A 106 -4.31 -2.92 -20.23
C LYS A 106 -4.35 -4.44 -20.24
N LEU A 107 -5.46 -5.05 -20.68
CA LEU A 107 -5.56 -6.50 -20.86
C LEU A 107 -4.62 -7.00 -21.96
N TYR A 108 -4.44 -6.26 -23.05
CA TYR A 108 -3.45 -6.60 -24.07
C TYR A 108 -2.02 -6.51 -23.55
N ASP A 109 -1.68 -5.47 -22.79
CA ASP A 109 -0.34 -5.32 -22.19
C ASP A 109 -0.02 -6.47 -21.21
N LEU A 110 -0.99 -6.83 -20.37
CA LEU A 110 -0.86 -7.97 -19.46
C LEU A 110 -0.68 -9.29 -20.22
N LYS A 111 -1.47 -9.54 -21.27
CA LYS A 111 -1.30 -10.75 -22.09
C LYS A 111 0.01 -10.76 -22.87
N ALA A 112 0.43 -9.62 -23.42
CA ALA A 112 1.69 -9.51 -24.14
C ALA A 112 2.89 -9.78 -23.22
N SER A 113 2.88 -9.23 -22.00
CA SER A 113 3.92 -9.49 -21.01
C SER A 113 3.95 -10.95 -20.55
N GLU A 114 2.79 -11.59 -20.36
CA GLU A 114 2.68 -13.03 -20.06
C GLU A 114 3.25 -13.89 -21.21
N ILE A 115 2.86 -13.61 -22.45
CA ILE A 115 3.35 -14.32 -23.65
C ILE A 115 4.86 -14.13 -23.80
N TYR A 116 5.37 -12.91 -23.60
CA TYR A 116 6.79 -12.61 -23.65
C TYR A 116 7.57 -13.33 -22.55
N ALA A 117 7.06 -13.35 -21.32
CA ALA A 117 7.68 -14.09 -20.21
C ALA A 117 7.74 -15.60 -20.51
N LYS A 118 6.68 -16.16 -21.09
CA LYS A 118 6.64 -17.57 -21.53
C LYS A 118 7.65 -17.83 -22.64
N TRP A 119 7.71 -16.97 -23.66
CA TRP A 119 8.68 -17.07 -24.76
C TRP A 119 10.12 -16.98 -24.25
N MET A 120 10.43 -16.03 -23.36
CA MET A 120 11.75 -15.88 -22.75
C MET A 120 12.18 -17.11 -21.94
N LYS A 121 11.24 -17.76 -21.23
CA LYS A 121 11.52 -18.99 -20.49
C LYS A 121 11.84 -20.15 -21.44
N THR A 122 11.00 -20.39 -22.44
CA THR A 122 11.20 -21.48 -23.42
C THR A 122 12.45 -21.28 -24.27
N THR A 123 12.77 -20.04 -24.64
CA THR A 123 14.00 -19.72 -25.38
C THR A 123 15.26 -19.96 -24.54
N LYS A 124 15.26 -19.60 -23.25
CA LYS A 124 16.41 -19.88 -22.35
C LYS A 124 16.63 -21.38 -22.10
N GLU A 125 15.57 -22.19 -22.11
CA GLU A 125 15.67 -23.64 -21.89
C GLU A 125 16.23 -24.40 -23.11
N ASN A 126 16.17 -23.81 -24.32
CA ASN A 126 16.54 -24.47 -25.58
C ASN A 126 17.77 -23.87 -26.28
N ILE A 127 18.44 -22.87 -25.69
CA ILE A 127 19.60 -22.23 -26.30
C ILE A 127 20.81 -22.31 -25.34
N GLY A 128 21.83 -23.06 -25.75
CA GLY A 128 23.16 -22.99 -25.16
C GLY A 128 23.95 -21.82 -25.73
N ILE A 129 24.12 -20.75 -24.96
CA ILE A 129 24.91 -19.59 -25.36
C ILE A 129 26.23 -19.59 -24.57
N ILE A 130 27.36 -19.65 -25.27
CA ILE A 130 28.69 -19.38 -24.70
C ILE A 130 29.11 -18.00 -25.20
N ILE A 131 29.30 -17.05 -24.28
CA ILE A 131 29.80 -15.71 -24.60
C ILE A 131 31.25 -15.63 -24.13
N PHE A 132 32.18 -15.49 -25.07
CA PHE A 132 33.57 -15.16 -24.78
C PHE A 132 33.73 -13.64 -24.94
N ASN A 133 34.21 -12.96 -23.89
CA ASN A 133 34.45 -11.52 -23.90
C ASN A 133 35.94 -11.26 -23.64
N HIS A 134 36.60 -10.47 -24.50
CA HIS A 134 37.98 -10.04 -24.32
C HIS A 134 38.01 -8.50 -24.22
N PRO A 135 38.54 -7.92 -23.14
CA PRO A 135 38.58 -6.47 -22.99
C PRO A 135 39.60 -5.85 -23.96
N ALA A 136 39.21 -4.78 -24.64
CA ALA A 136 40.15 -3.95 -25.39
C ALA A 136 41.06 -3.20 -24.41
N MET A 137 42.38 -3.30 -24.61
CA MET A 137 43.40 -2.50 -23.92
C MET A 137 43.24 -1.00 -24.21
#